data_AF-A0A9D1JWG6-F1
#
_entry.id   AF-A0A9D1JWG6-F1
#
_cell.length_a   1.000
_cell.length_b   1.000
_cell.length_c   1.000
_cell.angle_alpha   90.00
_cell.angle_beta   90.00
_cell.angle_gamma   90.00
#
_symmetry.space_group_name_H-M   'P 1'
#
loop_
_entity.id
_entity.type
_entity.pdbx_description
1 polymer ?
#
loop_
_entity_poly.entity_id
_entity_poly.type
_entity_poly.pdbx_seq_one_letter_code
_entity_poly.pdbx_strand_id
1 'polypeptide(L)'
;MAEVFVAFIAMFFVALVCIAFLAIPIMIANARGICGGEHTAIVVLSILGIFFGLTWVVALVLSLVWRGDCLGGDNLDKLDKLAKLYKDKVITKSEYERMKAKLLRE
;
A
#
# COMPACT_ATOMS: atom_id res chain seq x y z
N MET A 1 39.82 22.34 -2.26
CA MET A 1 39.36 20.96 -1.97
C MET A 1 38.30 20.92 -0.87
N ALA A 2 38.48 21.61 0.26
CA ALA A 2 37.49 21.65 1.34
C ALA A 2 36.12 22.22 0.92
N GLU A 3 36.08 23.30 0.13
CA GLU A 3 34.82 23.91 -0.33
C GLU A 3 33.99 22.98 -1.23
N VAL A 4 34.65 22.24 -2.13
CA VAL A 4 33.99 21.26 -3.01
C VAL A 4 33.41 20.10 -2.19
N PHE A 5 34.13 19.66 -1.15
CA PHE A 5 33.67 18.63 -0.24
C PHE A 5 32.45 19.09 0.58
N VAL A 6 32.47 20.32 1.11
CA VAL A 6 31.33 20.91 1.83
C VAL A 6 30.12 21.06 0.90
N ALA A 7 30.31 21.52 -0.33
CA ALA A 7 29.24 21.64 -1.32
C ALA A 7 28.62 20.27 -1.67
N PHE A 8 29.45 19.22 -1.78
CA PHE A 8 28.97 17.85 -2.04
C PHE A 8 28.12 17.32 -0.89
N ILE A 9 28.56 17.53 0.36
CA ILE A 9 27.80 17.13 1.54
C ILE A 9 26.47 17.89 1.62
N ALA A 10 26.49 19.20 1.39
CA ALA A 10 25.27 20.01 1.38
C ALA A 10 24.28 19.53 0.31
N MET A 11 24.77 19.25 -0.91
CA MET A 11 23.94 18.71 -2.00
C MET A 11 23.35 17.34 -1.65
N PHE A 12 24.13 16.47 -0.98
CA PHE A 12 23.66 15.18 -0.51
C PHE A 12 22.51 15.31 0.50
N PHE A 13 22.64 16.20 1.50
CA PHE A 13 21.56 16.45 2.46
C PHE A 13 20.32 17.02 1.79
N VAL A 14 20.47 17.95 0.85
CA VAL A 14 19.34 18.50 0.08
C VAL A 14 18.64 17.39 -0.71
N ALA A 15 19.39 16.50 -1.36
CA ALA A 15 18.81 15.37 -2.08
C ALA A 15 18.02 14.43 -1.15
N LEU A 16 18.54 14.13 0.04
CA LEU A 16 17.84 13.32 1.04
C LEU A 16 16.51 13.96 1.48
N VAL A 17 16.50 15.27 1.73
CA VAL A 17 15.28 16.01 2.11
C VAL A 17 14.25 15.96 0.99
N CYS A 18 14.68 16.16 -0.26
CA CYS A 18 13.79 16.06 -1.43
C CYS A 18 13.17 14.66 -1.57
N ILE A 19 13.97 13.60 -1.41
CA ILE A 19 13.49 12.21 -1.47
C ILE A 19 12.48 11.93 -0.34
N ALA A 20 12.77 12.40 0.88
CA ALA A 20 11.86 12.25 2.01
C ALA A 20 10.51 12.93 1.73
N PHE A 21 10.53 14.13 1.11
CA PHE A 21 9.32 14.85 0.75
C PHE A 21 8.50 14.12 -0.32
N LEU A 22 9.17 13.56 -1.33
CA LEU A 22 8.54 12.77 -2.38
C LEU A 22 7.89 11.48 -1.85
N ALA A 23 8.43 10.92 -0.77
CA ALA A 23 7.93 9.69 -0.17
C ALA A 23 6.65 9.89 0.68
N ILE A 24 6.27 11.12 1.02
CA ILE A 24 5.12 11.41 1.90
C ILE A 24 3.81 10.74 1.42
N PRO A 25 3.39 10.86 0.15
CA PRO A 25 2.13 10.25 -0.31
C PRO A 25 2.15 8.72 -0.21
N ILE A 26 3.32 8.11 -0.46
CA ILE A 26 3.54 6.67 -0.37
C ILE A 26 3.46 6.21 1.09
N MET A 27 4.07 6.95 2.02
CA MET A 27 3.97 6.67 3.46
C MET A 27 2.53 6.74 3.95
N ILE A 28 1.76 7.75 3.51
CA ILE A 28 0.34 7.90 3.86
C ILE A 28 -0.48 6.74 3.30
N ALA A 29 -0.24 6.34 2.04
CA ALA A 29 -0.93 5.22 1.42
C ALA A 29 -0.67 3.90 2.15
N ASN A 30 0.58 3.64 2.55
CA ASN A 30 0.95 2.49 3.36
C ASN A 30 0.30 2.52 4.75
N ALA A 31 0.32 3.68 5.42
CA ALA A 31 -0.29 3.84 6.75
C ALA A 31 -1.82 3.64 6.71
N ARG A 32 -2.46 3.95 5.59
CA ARG A 32 -3.91 3.77 5.38
C ARG A 32 -4.27 2.39 4.85
N GLY A 33 -3.31 1.52 4.58
CA GLY A 33 -3.56 0.19 4.02
C GLY A 33 -4.13 0.25 2.60
N ILE A 34 -3.70 1.18 1.76
CA ILE A 34 -4.08 1.17 0.34
C ILE A 34 -3.26 0.07 -0.35
N CYS A 35 -3.93 -0.87 -1.00
CA CYS A 35 -3.33 -2.06 -1.61
C CYS A 35 -3.68 -2.15 -3.11
N GLY A 36 -2.89 -2.90 -3.89
CA GLY A 36 -3.21 -3.22 -5.29
C GLY A 36 -2.88 -2.10 -6.29
N GLY A 37 -3.71 -1.96 -7.34
CA GLY A 37 -3.47 -1.02 -8.44
C GLY A 37 -3.48 0.45 -8.01
N GLU A 38 -4.22 0.78 -6.95
CA GLU A 38 -4.39 2.12 -6.40
C GLU A 38 -3.11 2.58 -5.68
N HIS A 39 -2.51 1.67 -4.92
CA HIS A 39 -1.19 1.88 -4.32
C HIS A 39 -0.13 2.08 -5.41
N THR A 40 -0.14 1.26 -6.45
CA THR A 40 0.77 1.41 -7.60
C THR A 40 0.59 2.76 -8.29
N ALA A 41 -0.65 3.23 -8.47
CA ALA A 41 -0.91 4.55 -9.03
C ALA A 41 -0.34 5.68 -8.15
N ILE A 42 -0.50 5.61 -6.82
CA ILE A 42 0.07 6.60 -5.89
C ILE A 42 1.61 6.58 -5.97
N VAL A 43 2.24 5.40 -6.02
CA VAL A 43 3.70 5.27 -6.15
C VAL A 43 4.19 5.87 -7.46
N VAL A 44 3.56 5.52 -8.59
CA VAL A 44 3.95 6.01 -9.92
C VAL A 44 3.75 7.53 -10.02
N LEU A 45 2.63 8.06 -9.52
CA LEU A 45 2.37 9.50 -9.49
C LEU A 45 3.35 10.26 -8.59
N SER A 46 3.75 9.66 -7.47
CA SER A 46 4.76 10.25 -6.57
C SER A 46 6.14 10.32 -7.23
N ILE A 47 6.54 9.30 -8.00
CA ILE A 47 7.81 9.28 -8.76
C ILE A 47 7.75 10.27 -9.93
N LEU A 48 6.64 10.29 -10.68
CA LEU A 48 6.41 11.28 -11.74
C LEU A 48 6.30 12.70 -11.18
N GLY A 49 6.04 12.84 -9.88
CA GLY A 49 6.08 14.08 -9.10
C GLY A 49 7.40 14.83 -9.22
N ILE A 50 8.52 14.11 -9.41
CA ILE A 50 9.85 14.68 -9.59
C ILE A 50 9.92 15.56 -10.86
N PHE A 51 9.22 15.15 -11.92
CA PHE A 51 9.29 15.83 -13.21
C PHE A 51 8.21 16.90 -13.37
N PHE A 52 7.01 16.67 -12.83
CA PHE A 52 5.85 17.50 -13.11
C PHE A 52 5.29 18.26 -11.90
N GLY A 53 5.71 17.96 -10.67
CA GLY A 53 5.33 18.63 -9.41
C GLY A 53 3.84 18.49 -9.03
N LEU A 54 2.94 18.77 -9.96
CA LEU A 54 1.49 18.63 -9.87
C LEU A 54 1.06 17.19 -9.61
N THR A 55 1.74 16.22 -10.23
CA THR A 55 1.49 14.78 -10.05
C THR A 55 1.73 14.32 -8.62
N TRP A 56 2.66 14.96 -7.90
CA TRP A 56 2.87 14.69 -6.47
C TRP A 56 1.68 15.15 -5.61
N VAL A 57 1.13 16.34 -5.90
CA VAL A 57 -0.05 16.86 -5.19
C VAL A 57 -1.26 15.95 -5.42
N VAL A 58 -1.46 15.48 -6.66
CA VAL A 58 -2.51 14.52 -6.99
C VAL A 58 -2.29 13.20 -6.24
N ALA A 59 -1.06 12.69 -6.17
CA ALA A 59 -0.73 11.49 -5.40
C ALA A 59 -1.07 11.64 -3.91
N LEU A 60 -0.82 12.82 -3.35
CA LEU A 60 -1.12 13.14 -1.95
C LEU A 60 -2.63 13.23 -1.69
N VAL A 61 -3.39 13.85 -2.60
CA VAL A 61 -4.85 13.88 -2.50
C VAL A 61 -5.41 12.45 -2.61
N LEU A 62 -4.93 11.65 -3.56
CA LEU A 62 -5.37 10.26 -3.71
C LEU A 62 -5.05 9.43 -2.47
N SER A 63 -3.87 9.57 -1.87
CA SER A 63 -3.53 8.84 -0.65
C SER A 63 -4.39 9.26 0.55
N LEU A 64 -4.95 10.46 0.56
CA LEU A 64 -5.86 10.95 1.60
C LEU A 64 -7.34 10.63 1.35
N VAL A 65 -7.76 10.56 0.09
CA VAL A 65 -9.16 10.31 -0.27
C VAL A 65 -9.46 8.82 -0.32
N TRP A 66 -8.53 8.00 -0.80
CA TRP A 66 -8.74 6.56 -0.85
C TRP A 66 -8.79 5.96 0.55
N ARG A 67 -9.80 5.12 0.80
CA ARG A 67 -9.78 4.20 1.93
C ARG A 67 -9.08 2.94 1.51
N GLY A 68 -8.07 2.56 2.27
CA GLY A 68 -7.36 1.33 2.07
C GLY A 68 -8.22 0.14 2.46
N ASP A 69 -8.88 -0.44 1.47
CA ASP A 69 -9.50 -1.74 1.58
C ASP A 69 -8.50 -2.74 1.01
N CYS A 70 -7.54 -3.21 1.82
CA CYS A 70 -6.72 -4.37 1.49
C CYS A 70 -7.57 -5.65 1.44
N LEU A 71 -8.58 -5.67 0.57
CA LEU A 71 -9.50 -6.78 0.30
C LEU A 71 -8.87 -7.87 -0.59
N GLY A 72 -7.55 -7.84 -0.80
CA GLY A 72 -6.81 -9.03 -1.23
C GLY A 72 -6.73 -10.11 -0.13
N GLY A 73 -7.06 -9.75 1.11
CA GLY A 73 -7.17 -10.67 2.25
C GLY A 73 -8.58 -11.17 2.50
N ASP A 74 -9.61 -10.71 1.80
CA ASP A 74 -10.99 -10.98 2.21
C ASP A 74 -11.37 -12.46 2.01
N ASN A 75 -10.89 -13.11 0.94
CA ASN A 75 -11.10 -14.55 0.73
C ASN A 75 -10.22 -15.41 1.64
N LEU A 76 -9.00 -14.97 1.96
CA LEU A 76 -8.09 -15.69 2.87
C LEU A 76 -8.52 -15.56 4.34
N ASP A 77 -8.97 -14.37 4.76
CA ASP A 77 -9.52 -14.10 6.09
C ASP A 77 -10.89 -14.77 6.28
N LYS A 78 -11.74 -14.78 5.24
CA LYS A 78 -12.95 -15.61 5.22
C LYS A 78 -12.61 -17.10 5.29
N LEU A 79 -11.57 -17.57 4.61
CA LEU A 79 -11.10 -18.95 4.74
C LEU A 79 -10.61 -19.27 6.15
N ASP A 80 -9.86 -18.37 6.80
CA ASP A 80 -9.34 -18.57 8.16
C ASP A 80 -10.47 -18.57 9.20
N LYS A 81 -11.43 -17.66 9.06
CA LYS A 81 -12.66 -17.65 9.88
C LYS A 81 -13.50 -18.92 9.66
N LEU A 82 -13.64 -19.39 8.42
CA LEU A 82 -14.33 -20.64 8.10
C LEU A 82 -13.61 -21.85 8.71
N ALA A 83 -12.27 -21.85 8.70
CA ALA A 83 -11.44 -22.91 9.29
C ALA A 83 -11.54 -22.93 10.82
N LYS A 84 -11.63 -21.77 11.47
CA LYS A 84 -11.93 -21.65 12.91
C LYS A 84 -13.31 -22.20 13.24
N LEU A 85 -14.35 -21.83 12.50
CA LEU A 85 -15.72 -22.35 12.71
C LEU A 85 -15.79 -23.88 12.58
N TYR A 86 -15.00 -24.47 11.67
CA TYR A 86 -14.88 -25.92 11.56
C TYR A 86 -14.14 -26.55 12.75
N LYS A 87 -13.03 -25.95 13.19
CA LYS A 87 -12.27 -26.41 14.38
C LYS A 87 -13.10 -26.32 15.66
N ASP A 88 -13.91 -25.28 15.79
CA ASP A 88 -14.82 -25.04 16.90
C ASP A 88 -16.10 -25.91 16.80
N LYS A 89 -16.19 -26.79 15.79
CA LYS A 89 -17.31 -27.70 15.51
C LYS A 89 -18.68 -27.01 15.33
N VAL A 90 -18.66 -25.73 14.97
CA VAL A 90 -19.88 -24.94 14.71
C VAL A 90 -20.50 -25.32 13.36
N ILE A 91 -19.66 -25.72 12.40
CA ILE A 91 -20.07 -26.15 11.05
C ILE A 91 -19.60 -27.57 10.75
N THR A 92 -20.34 -28.26 9.88
CA THR A 92 -20.00 -29.63 9.45
C THR A 92 -18.97 -29.65 8.32
N LYS A 93 -18.26 -30.77 8.16
CA LYS A 93 -17.23 -30.95 7.12
C LYS A 93 -17.75 -30.71 5.70
N SER A 94 -19.01 -31.08 5.43
CA SER A 94 -19.68 -30.87 4.15
C SER A 94 -19.96 -29.39 3.86
N GLU A 95 -20.35 -28.62 4.87
CA GLU A 95 -20.58 -27.17 4.75
C GLU A 95 -19.28 -26.40 4.56
N TYR A 96 -18.22 -26.81 5.28
CA TYR A 96 -16.87 -26.25 5.13
C TYR A 96 -16.35 -26.43 3.70
N GLU A 97 -16.39 -27.64 3.14
CA GLU A 97 -15.93 -27.92 1.77
C GLU A 97 -16.75 -27.16 0.72
N ARG A 98 -18.07 -27.03 0.91
CA ARG A 98 -18.94 -26.29 -0.01
C ARG A 98 -18.65 -24.79 -0.01
N MET A 99 -18.46 -24.19 1.17
CA MET A 99 -18.14 -22.76 1.28
C MET A 99 -16.71 -22.45 0.84
N LYS A 100 -15.75 -23.33 1.15
CA LYS A 100 -14.36 -23.23 0.66
C LYS A 100 -14.29 -23.28 -0.86
N ALA A 101 -15.03 -24.20 -1.50
CA ALA A 101 -15.08 -24.30 -2.96
C ALA A 101 -15.74 -23.06 -3.62
N LYS A 102 -16.65 -22.39 -2.91
CA LYS A 102 -17.28 -21.15 -3.36
C LYS A 102 -16.30 -19.97 -3.29
N LEU A 103 -15.56 -19.85 -2.20
CA LEU A 103 -14.54 -18.81 -1.98
C LEU A 103 -13.29 -18.96 -2.87
N LEU A 104 -13.04 -20.16 -3.41
CA LEU A 104 -11.93 -20.44 -4.34
C LEU A 104 -12.28 -20.22 -5.83
N ARG A 105 -13.57 -20.00 -6.15
CA ARG A 105 -14.04 -19.77 -7.53
C ARG A 105 -14.35 -18.31 -7.85
N GLU A 106 -14.38 -17.43 -6.83
CA GLU A 106 -14.40 -15.97 -6.97
C GLU A 106 -12.96 -15.45 -7.09
#